data_AF-A0A1H8L668-F1
#
_entry.id   AF-A0A1H8L668-F1
#
_cell.length_a   1.000
_cell.length_b   1.000
_cell.length_c   1.000
_cell.angle_alpha   90.00
_cell.angle_beta   90.00
_cell.angle_gamma   90.00
#
_symmetry.space_group_name_H-M   'P 1'
#
loop_
_entity.id
_entity.type
_entity.pdbx_description
1 polymer ?
#
loop_
_entity_poly.entity_id
_entity_poly.type
_entity_poly.pdbx_seq_one_letter_code
_entity_poly.pdbx_strand_id
1 'polypeptide(L)'
;MRNRSTIEFIGLWELFNNPDFNSIEFDGIKNKAGSNSFSLTPKRWIETTNAVGIVSKTGRYGGTFAHKDIAFEFATWISAEFKFYLIKEFQRLKEIESNRFKLE
;
A
#
# COMPACT_ATOMS: atom_id res chain seq x y z
N MET A 1 8.16 -4.07 9.09
CA MET A 1 6.71 -4.07 8.82
C MET A 1 6.02 -4.82 9.95
N ARG A 2 5.33 -4.13 10.87
CA ARG A 2 4.70 -4.78 12.03
C ARG A 2 3.20 -4.50 12.14
N ASN A 3 2.78 -3.32 11.72
CA ASN A 3 1.38 -2.92 11.77
C ASN A 3 0.56 -3.79 10.79
N ARG A 4 -0.50 -4.40 11.32
CA ARG A 4 -1.42 -5.25 10.58
C ARG A 4 -2.14 -4.47 9.48
N SER A 5 -2.62 -3.25 9.75
CA SER A 5 -3.33 -2.45 8.75
C SER A 5 -2.44 -2.11 7.55
N THR A 6 -1.17 -1.80 7.80
CA THR A 6 -0.18 -1.58 6.74
C THR A 6 0.03 -2.82 5.88
N ILE A 7 0.15 -4.00 6.50
CA ILE A 7 0.34 -5.26 5.77
C ILE A 7 -0.92 -5.62 4.95
N GLU A 8 -2.11 -5.39 5.52
CA GLU A 8 -3.38 -5.59 4.82
C GLU A 8 -3.48 -4.69 3.60
N PHE A 9 -3.20 -3.40 3.73
CA PHE A 9 -3.26 -2.46 2.60
C PHE A 9 -2.26 -2.83 1.50
N ILE A 10 -1.00 -3.10 1.84
CA ILE A 10 0.01 -3.48 0.84
C ILE A 10 -0.39 -4.78 0.15
N GLY A 11 -0.84 -5.79 0.90
CA GLY A 11 -1.28 -7.05 0.32
C GLY A 11 -2.49 -6.90 -0.61
N LEU A 12 -3.44 -6.02 -0.27
CA LEU A 12 -4.55 -5.68 -1.17
C LEU A 12 -4.07 -5.01 -2.45
N TRP A 13 -3.13 -4.06 -2.35
CA TRP A 13 -2.54 -3.44 -3.52
C TRP A 13 -1.87 -4.48 -4.43
N GLU A 14 -1.13 -5.43 -3.86
CA GLU A 14 -0.52 -6.52 -4.63
C GLU A 14 -1.57 -7.42 -5.28
N LEU A 15 -2.64 -7.82 -4.57
CA LEU A 15 -3.71 -8.63 -5.14
C LEU A 15 -4.37 -8.00 -6.37
N PHE A 16 -4.49 -6.67 -6.40
CA PHE A 16 -5.08 -5.96 -7.53
C PHE A 16 -4.11 -5.72 -8.69
N ASN A 17 -2.81 -5.61 -8.42
CA ASN A 17 -1.83 -5.10 -9.40
C ASN A 17 -0.72 -6.10 -9.76
N ASN A 18 -0.61 -7.22 -9.06
CA ASN A 18 0.46 -8.19 -9.21
C ASN A 18 -0.11 -9.62 -9.40
N PRO A 19 -0.23 -10.08 -10.65
CA PRO A 19 -0.73 -11.43 -10.96
C PRO A 19 0.09 -12.57 -10.36
N ASP A 20 1.39 -12.34 -10.10
CA ASP A 20 2.32 -13.34 -9.58
C ASP A 20 2.40 -13.34 -8.03
N PHE A 21 1.54 -12.55 -7.38
CA PHE A 21 1.51 -12.41 -5.93
C PHE A 21 1.06 -13.71 -5.24
N ASN A 22 1.85 -14.16 -4.26
CA ASN A 22 1.53 -15.35 -3.48
C ASN A 22 0.56 -15.01 -2.34
N SER A 23 -0.74 -15.10 -2.66
CA SER A 23 -1.85 -14.83 -1.74
C SER A 23 -1.91 -15.76 -0.53
N ILE A 24 -1.43 -17.00 -0.66
CA ILE A 24 -1.43 -18.01 0.41
C ILE A 24 -0.45 -17.59 1.51
N GLU A 25 0.78 -17.25 1.15
CA GLU A 25 1.78 -16.77 2.10
C GLU A 25 1.36 -15.42 2.71
N PHE A 26 0.75 -14.55 1.91
CA PHE A 26 0.18 -13.30 2.40
C PHE A 26 -0.84 -13.54 3.53
N ASP A 27 -1.78 -14.46 3.36
CA ASP A 27 -2.78 -14.76 4.40
C ASP A 27 -2.12 -15.28 5.69
N GLY A 28 -1.09 -16.13 5.56
CA GLY A 28 -0.29 -16.59 6.70
C GLY A 28 0.43 -15.45 7.43
N ILE A 29 0.98 -14.49 6.70
CA ILE A 29 1.63 -13.29 7.24
C ILE A 29 0.60 -12.37 7.91
N LYS A 30 -0.53 -12.09 7.24
CA LYS A 30 -1.62 -11.24 7.71
C LYS A 30 -2.18 -11.72 9.05
N ASN A 31 -2.35 -13.04 9.20
CA ASN A 31 -2.86 -13.64 10.44
C ASN A 31 -1.87 -13.52 11.62
N LYS A 32 -0.56 -13.47 11.35
CA LYS A 32 0.48 -13.32 12.39
C LYS A 32 0.79 -11.85 12.70
N ALA A 33 0.45 -10.94 11.79
CA ALA A 33 0.70 -9.52 11.91
C ALA A 33 -0.03 -8.90 13.12
N GLY A 34 0.61 -7.94 13.78
CA GLY A 34 0.08 -7.28 14.98
C GLY A 34 0.35 -7.99 16.31
N SER A 35 0.90 -9.21 16.31
CA SER A 35 1.39 -9.83 17.54
C SER A 35 2.73 -9.22 17.99
N ASN A 36 2.99 -9.16 19.30
CA ASN A 36 4.20 -8.53 19.84
C ASN A 36 5.51 -9.22 19.40
N SER A 37 5.44 -10.51 19.09
CA SER A 37 6.57 -11.30 18.60
C SER A 37 6.75 -11.23 17.08
N PHE A 38 5.82 -10.59 16.36
CA PHE A 38 5.86 -10.55 14.90
C PHE A 38 6.93 -9.57 14.39
N SER A 39 7.78 -10.07 13.51
CA SER A 39 8.79 -9.28 12.80
C SER A 39 8.85 -9.69 11.34
N LEU A 40 8.56 -8.74 10.46
CA LEU A 40 8.65 -8.90 9.01
C LEU A 40 9.51 -7.78 8.42
N THR A 41 10.56 -8.15 7.70
CA THR A 41 11.39 -7.21 6.94
C THR A 41 10.82 -7.03 5.54
N PRO A 42 11.02 -5.86 4.89
CA PRO A 42 10.60 -5.66 3.50
C PRO A 42 11.19 -6.69 2.54
N LYS A 43 12.46 -7.07 2.73
CA LYS A 43 13.11 -8.12 1.95
C LYS A 43 12.40 -9.47 2.08
N ARG A 44 12.09 -9.89 3.32
CA ARG A 44 11.37 -11.14 3.56
C ARG A 44 9.97 -11.10 2.96
N TRP A 45 9.25 -9.97 3.11
CA TRP A 45 7.95 -9.77 2.45
C TRP A 45 8.06 -10.05 0.95
N ILE A 46 8.92 -9.33 0.25
CA ILE A 46 9.16 -9.47 -1.20
C ILE A 46 9.46 -10.93 -1.58
N GLU A 47 10.40 -11.57 -0.89
CA GLU A 47 10.83 -12.94 -1.19
C GLU A 47 9.73 -13.99 -0.94
N THR A 48 8.90 -13.79 0.09
CA THR A 48 7.85 -14.75 0.45
C THR A 48 6.56 -14.58 -0.35
N THR A 49 6.23 -13.35 -0.74
CA THR A 49 4.95 -13.05 -1.40
C THR A 49 5.08 -12.69 -2.87
N ASN A 50 6.30 -12.62 -3.42
CA ASN A 50 6.58 -12.07 -4.76
C ASN A 50 6.09 -10.63 -4.93
N ALA A 51 6.07 -9.84 -3.85
CA ALA A 51 5.59 -8.47 -3.88
C ALA A 51 6.44 -7.58 -4.82
N VAL A 52 5.77 -6.73 -5.60
CA VAL A 52 6.42 -5.78 -6.52
C VAL A 52 6.16 -4.32 -6.13
N GLY A 53 5.20 -4.07 -5.25
CA GLY A 53 4.83 -2.75 -4.74
C GLY A 53 5.82 -2.18 -3.73
N ILE A 54 6.73 -3.00 -3.20
CA ILE A 54 7.84 -2.55 -2.34
C ILE A 54 9.15 -3.07 -2.92
N VAL A 55 10.17 -2.21 -2.94
CA VAL A 55 11.52 -2.56 -3.40
C VAL A 55 12.51 -2.23 -2.30
N SER A 56 13.33 -3.22 -1.91
CA SER A 56 14.38 -3.04 -0.92
C SER A 56 15.75 -3.19 -1.57
N LYS A 57 16.56 -2.13 -1.56
CA LYS A 57 17.92 -2.11 -2.11
C LYS A 57 18.93 -1.90 -0.98
N THR A 58 20.04 -2.62 -1.03
CA THR A 58 21.18 -2.45 -0.11
C THR A 58 22.26 -1.55 -0.74
N GLY A 59 23.16 -1.00 0.09
CA GLY A 59 24.31 -0.19 -0.37
C GLY A 59 24.20 1.31 -0.10
N ARG A 60 25.16 2.08 -0.61
CA ARG A 60 25.31 3.54 -0.35
C ARG A 60 24.11 4.39 -0.80
N TYR A 61 23.37 3.92 -1.80
CA TYR A 61 22.11 4.49 -2.28
C TYR A 61 20.94 3.52 -2.07
N GLY A 62 21.09 2.63 -1.08
CA GLY A 62 20.07 1.69 -0.67
C GLY A 62 18.91 2.38 0.03
N GLY A 63 17.83 1.63 0.21
CA GLY A 63 16.60 2.13 0.80
C GLY A 63 15.45 1.16 0.56
N THR A 64 14.34 1.42 1.26
CA THR A 64 13.07 0.78 0.94
C THR A 64 12.20 1.80 0.22
N PHE A 65 11.81 1.46 -1.00
CA PHE A 65 10.98 2.26 -1.88
C PHE A 65 9.62 1.57 -2.02
N ALA A 66 8.58 2.34 -2.27
CA ALA A 66 7.24 1.82 -2.48
C ALA A 66 6.63 2.43 -3.75
N HIS A 67 5.69 1.69 -4.36
CA HIS A 67 4.83 2.23 -5.41
C HIS A 67 4.09 3.47 -4.89
N LYS A 68 3.80 4.42 -5.79
CA LYS A 68 3.20 5.72 -5.43
C LYS A 68 1.91 5.59 -4.62
N ASP A 69 1.06 4.61 -4.92
CA ASP A 69 -0.21 4.42 -4.20
C ASP A 69 0.02 3.97 -2.75
N ILE A 70 0.98 3.06 -2.54
CA ILE A 70 1.41 2.61 -1.21
C ILE A 70 2.06 3.79 -0.47
N ALA A 71 2.89 4.57 -1.15
CA ALA A 71 3.50 5.77 -0.56
C ALA A 71 2.45 6.83 -0.18
N PHE A 72 1.39 6.98 -0.97
CA PHE A 72 0.28 7.89 -0.69
C PHE A 72 -0.49 7.46 0.54
N GLU A 73 -0.79 6.17 0.71
CA GLU A 73 -1.40 5.66 1.95
C GLU A 73 -0.56 5.99 3.18
N PHE A 74 0.76 5.79 3.11
CA PHE A 74 1.67 6.20 4.20
C PHE A 74 1.62 7.70 4.47
N ALA A 75 1.63 8.53 3.43
CA ALA A 75 1.54 9.99 3.57
C ALA A 75 0.19 10.41 4.18
N THR A 76 -0.91 9.77 3.80
CA THR A 76 -2.26 9.98 4.34
C THR A 76 -2.35 9.63 5.82
N TRP A 77 -1.65 8.60 6.26
CA TRP A 77 -1.58 8.23 7.68
C TRP A 77 -0.77 9.25 8.50
N ILE A 78 0.29 9.82 7.92
CA ILE A 78 1.20 10.76 8.60
C ILE A 78 0.63 12.19 8.64
N SER A 79 -0.01 12.64 7.55
CA SER A 79 -0.45 14.03 7.39
C SER A 79 -1.94 14.13 7.13
N ALA A 80 -2.67 14.73 8.08
CA ALA A 80 -4.08 15.07 7.92
C ALA A 80 -4.30 16.04 6.75
N GLU A 81 -3.37 16.97 6.51
CA GLU A 81 -3.43 17.90 5.38
C GLU A 81 -3.36 17.16 4.04
N PHE A 82 -2.42 16.21 3.91
CA PHE A 82 -2.32 15.37 2.72
C PHE A 82 -3.60 14.56 2.48
N LYS A 83 -4.18 14.00 3.55
CA LYS A 83 -5.48 13.32 3.49
C LYS A 83 -6.59 14.24 2.98
N PHE A 84 -6.66 15.48 3.46
CA PHE A 84 -7.63 16.46 2.97
C PHE A 84 -7.44 16.79 1.49
N TYR A 85 -6.20 16.90 1.01
CA TYR A 85 -5.96 17.11 -0.43
C TYR A 85 -6.48 15.95 -1.28
N LEU A 86 -6.25 14.70 -0.86
CA LEU A 86 -6.81 13.55 -1.58
C LEU A 86 -8.33 13.56 -1.62
N ILE A 87 -9.00 13.90 -0.50
CA ILE A 87 -10.47 13.99 -0.45
C ILE A 87 -10.99 15.07 -1.40
N LYS A 88 -10.39 16.26 -1.37
CA LYS A 88 -10.78 17.37 -2.26
C LYS A 88 -10.57 17.02 -3.72
N GLU A 89 -9.46 16.38 -4.04
CA GLU A 89 -9.16 15.99 -5.42
C GLU A 89 -10.13 14.91 -5.93
N PHE A 90 -10.52 13.96 -5.08
CA PHE A 90 -11.56 12.99 -5.42
C PHE A 90 -12.91 13.66 -5.67
N GLN A 91 -13.34 14.60 -4.82
CA GLN A 91 -14.57 15.37 -5.02
C GLN A 91 -14.56 16.15 -6.34
N ARG A 92 -13.44 16.83 -6.64
CA ARG A 92 -13.23 17.55 -7.89
C ARG A 92 -13.40 16.63 -9.12
N LEU A 93 -12.85 15.41 -9.06
CA LEU A 93 -13.01 14.42 -10.14
C LEU A 93 -14.47 14.00 -10.31
N LYS A 94 -15.20 13.75 -9.21
CA LYS A 94 -16.62 13.38 -9.24
C LYS A 94 -17.50 14.48 -9.83
N GLU A 95 -17.22 15.74 -9.48
CA GLU A 95 -17.93 16.90 -10.04
C GLU A 95 -17.70 17.00 -11.56
N ILE A 96 -16.46 16.83 -12.03
CA ILE A 96 -16.13 16.85 -13.46
C ILE A 96 -16.84 15.71 -14.20
N GLU A 97 -16.84 14.50 -13.65
CA GLU A 97 -17.55 13.37 -14.24
C GLU A 97 -19.06 13.65 -14.34
N SER A 98 -19.69 14.11 -13.26
CA SER A 98 -21.13 14.41 -13.23
C SER A 98 -21.51 15.49 -14.26
N ASN A 99 -20.72 16.57 -14.32
CA ASN A 99 -20.92 17.67 -15.26
C ASN A 99 -20.73 17.22 -16.72
N ARG A 100 -19.78 16.32 -16.98
CA ARG A 100 -19.54 15.79 -18.34
C ARG A 100 -20.68 14.90 -18.83
N PHE A 101 -21.39 14.23 -17.93
CA PHE A 101 -22.55 13.38 -18.27
C PHE A 101 -23.90 14.10 -18.20
N LYS A 102 -23.95 15.40 -17.85
CA LYS A 102 -25.20 16.17 -17.65
C LYS A 102 -26.23 15.39 -16.82
N LEU A 103 -25.81 14.84 -15.68
CA LEU A 103 -26.70 14.12 -14.77
C LEU A 103 -27.54 15.06 -13.86
N GLU A 104 -27.78 16.29 -14.32
CA GLU A 104 -28.75 17.26 -13.76
C GLU A 104 -29.75 17.67 -14.84
#